data_AF-A0AAV5SL62-F1
#
_entry.id   AF-A0AAV5SL62-F1
#
_cell.length_a   1.000
_cell.length_b   1.000
_cell.length_c   1.000
_cell.angle_alpha   90.00
_cell.angle_beta   90.00
_cell.angle_gamma   90.00
#
_symmetry.space_group_name_H-M   'P 1'
#
loop_
_entity.id
_entity.type
_entity.pdbx_description
1 polymer ?
#
loop_
_entity_poly.entity_id
_entity_poly.type
_entity_poly.pdbx_seq_one_letter_code
_entity_poly.pdbx_strand_id
1 'polypeptide(L)'
;ARVLQVLPDGYLQIGPEGPDILNDSFYIHQTTTNLFPVGYAKSHNIALQGPKGDEDEPFEWDSFLERTKYTPAPPHFFDQATSSDVSFKVGMRLEAIDQNEKAILWPAKVKKVKGRLLLVSFDGWAEKFDQLFDFRSNELLPCGWAEMVEHALQAPPAKRGMAKLQDEEATDDEAMEE
;
A
#
# COMPACT_ATOMS: atom_id res chain seq x y z
N ALA A 1 12.42 2.37 -1.85
CA ALA A 1 12.69 2.32 -3.30
C ALA A 1 13.79 3.30 -3.67
N ARG A 2 14.58 2.96 -4.69
CA ARG A 2 15.66 3.80 -5.26
C ARG A 2 15.27 4.23 -6.68
N VAL A 3 15.60 5.47 -7.05
CA VAL A 3 15.49 5.94 -8.43
C VAL A 3 16.68 5.41 -9.23
N LEU A 4 16.40 4.63 -10.28
CA LEU A 4 17.40 4.06 -11.18
C LEU A 4 17.67 4.98 -12.36
N GLN A 5 16.61 5.55 -12.92
CA GLN A 5 16.67 6.41 -14.09
C GLN A 5 15.58 7.49 -14.03
N VAL A 6 15.93 8.70 -14.44
CA VAL A 6 14.98 9.77 -14.75
C VAL A 6 14.73 9.75 -16.25
N LEU A 7 13.47 9.69 -16.64
CA LEU A 7 13.02 9.61 -18.04
C LEU A 7 12.36 10.93 -18.45
N PRO A 8 12.15 11.14 -19.76
CA PRO A 8 11.39 12.29 -20.24
C PRO A 8 9.99 12.39 -19.62
N ASP A 9 9.41 13.58 -19.69
CA ASP A 9 8.01 13.84 -19.32
C ASP A 9 7.63 13.43 -17.89
N GLY A 10 8.60 13.50 -16.96
CA GLY A 10 8.35 13.27 -15.53
C GLY A 10 8.27 11.80 -15.11
N TYR A 11 8.62 10.86 -16.00
CA TYR A 11 8.68 9.45 -15.64
C TYR A 11 9.99 9.09 -14.93
N LEU A 12 9.91 8.13 -14.03
CA LEU A 12 11.01 7.60 -13.24
C LEU A 12 11.00 6.07 -13.34
N GLN A 13 12.15 5.46 -13.52
CA GLN A 13 12.33 4.03 -13.23
C GLN A 13 12.78 3.91 -11.78
N ILE A 14 12.01 3.19 -10.96
CA ILE A 14 12.31 2.97 -9.55
C ILE A 14 12.28 1.47 -9.24
N GLY A 15 13.01 1.04 -8.21
CA GLY A 15 12.97 -0.35 -7.75
C GLY A 15 13.19 -0.49 -6.25
N PRO A 16 12.81 -1.63 -5.65
CA PRO A 16 13.17 -1.98 -4.28
C PRO A 16 14.68 -2.16 -4.18
N GLU A 17 15.27 -1.78 -3.04
CA GLU A 17 16.70 -2.04 -2.85
C GLU A 17 16.93 -3.54 -2.69
N GLY A 18 17.87 -4.10 -3.46
CA GLY A 18 18.17 -5.52 -3.45
C GLY A 18 18.99 -5.97 -4.66
N PRO A 19 19.45 -7.23 -4.69
CA PRO A 19 20.25 -7.78 -5.80
C PRO A 19 19.47 -7.79 -7.12
N ASP A 20 18.15 -7.96 -7.07
CA ASP A 20 17.26 -8.12 -8.22
C ASP A 20 16.61 -6.80 -8.66
N ILE A 21 17.11 -5.64 -8.17
CA ILE A 21 16.47 -4.32 -8.36
C ILE A 21 16.11 -3.99 -9.81
N LEU A 22 16.89 -4.44 -10.80
CA LEU A 22 16.58 -4.18 -12.22
C LEU A 22 15.36 -4.98 -12.68
N ASN A 23 15.23 -6.23 -12.24
CA ASN A 23 14.10 -7.10 -12.57
C ASN A 23 12.83 -6.64 -11.85
N ASP A 24 12.99 -6.20 -10.60
CA ASP A 24 11.89 -5.73 -9.75
C ASP A 24 11.57 -4.23 -9.95
N SER A 25 12.23 -3.58 -10.91
CA SER A 25 11.99 -2.17 -11.21
C SER A 25 10.73 -1.97 -12.05
N PHE A 26 10.11 -0.81 -11.86
CA PHE A 26 8.95 -0.39 -12.62
C PHE A 26 8.99 1.11 -12.90
N TYR A 27 8.14 1.54 -13.83
CA TYR A 27 8.05 2.94 -14.25
C TYR A 27 6.88 3.63 -13.56
N ILE A 28 7.11 4.85 -13.09
CA ILE A 28 6.10 5.66 -12.42
C ILE A 28 6.26 7.14 -12.78
N HIS A 29 5.17 7.88 -12.85
CA HIS A 29 5.23 9.32 -13.05
C HIS A 29 5.46 10.05 -11.72
N GLN A 30 6.26 11.11 -11.72
CA GLN A 30 6.63 11.89 -10.52
C GLN A 30 5.44 12.48 -9.75
N THR A 31 4.28 12.65 -10.40
CA THR A 31 3.05 13.15 -9.75
C THR A 31 2.25 12.06 -9.04
N THR A 32 2.76 10.83 -8.96
CA THR A 32 2.11 9.76 -8.22
C THR A 32 1.93 10.14 -6.74
N THR A 33 0.80 9.75 -6.17
CA THR A 33 0.51 9.88 -4.74
C THR A 33 1.05 8.70 -3.92
N ASN A 34 1.65 7.70 -4.57
CA ASN A 34 2.09 6.47 -3.91
C ASN A 34 3.56 6.51 -3.45
N LEU A 35 4.24 7.65 -3.60
CA LEU A 35 5.59 7.87 -3.10
C LEU A 35 5.59 8.82 -1.89
N PHE A 36 6.47 8.53 -0.95
CA PHE A 36 6.61 9.25 0.32
C PHE A 36 8.08 9.56 0.62
N PRO A 37 8.38 10.71 1.24
CA PRO A 37 9.74 11.06 1.61
C PRO A 37 10.29 10.11 2.69
N VAL A 38 11.61 9.98 2.72
CA VAL A 38 12.34 9.32 3.82
C VAL A 38 11.84 9.85 5.17
N GLY A 39 11.61 8.94 6.12
CA GLY A 39 11.10 9.27 7.47
C GLY A 39 9.58 9.43 7.58
N TYR A 40 8.82 9.48 6.48
CA TYR A 40 7.36 9.57 6.51
C TYR A 40 6.74 8.43 7.33
N ALA A 41 7.17 7.19 7.09
CA ALA A 41 6.64 6.03 7.78
C ALA A 41 6.85 6.09 9.31
N LYS A 42 8.07 6.42 9.75
CA LYS A 42 8.43 6.59 11.17
C LYS A 42 7.57 7.65 11.85
N SER A 43 7.41 8.83 11.22
CA SER A 43 6.59 9.93 11.77
C SER A 43 5.10 9.61 11.90
N HIS A 44 4.61 8.60 11.18
CA HIS A 44 3.20 8.18 11.19
C HIS A 44 2.98 6.76 11.76
N ASN A 45 3.98 6.19 12.43
CA ASN A 45 3.93 4.83 13.01
C ASN A 45 3.53 3.76 11.98
N ILE A 46 4.10 3.83 10.79
CA ILE A 46 3.97 2.82 9.73
C ILE A 46 5.21 1.94 9.78
N ALA A 47 5.00 0.62 9.93
CA ALA A 47 6.09 -0.34 9.83
C ALA A 47 6.56 -0.39 8.37
N LEU A 48 7.87 -0.32 8.17
CA LEU A 48 8.50 -0.54 6.87
C LEU A 48 9.10 -1.94 6.87
N GLN A 49 8.93 -2.64 5.76
CA GLN A 49 9.73 -3.82 5.46
C GLN A 49 11.12 -3.35 5.04
N GLY A 50 12.15 -3.97 5.60
CA GLY A 50 13.53 -3.75 5.17
C GLY A 50 13.77 -4.22 3.74
N PRO A 51 14.87 -3.79 3.09
CA PRO A 51 15.27 -4.37 1.81
C PRO A 51 15.63 -5.85 1.96
N LYS A 52 15.61 -6.58 0.84
CA LYS A 52 15.89 -8.03 0.81
C LYS A 52 17.23 -8.33 1.50
N GLY A 53 17.20 -9.13 2.55
CA GLY A 53 18.35 -9.49 3.38
C GLY A 53 18.55 -8.67 4.67
N ASP A 54 17.74 -7.64 4.90
CA ASP A 54 17.67 -6.85 6.15
C ASP A 54 16.24 -6.90 6.74
N GLU A 55 15.53 -8.03 6.58
CA GLU A 55 14.09 -8.15 6.89
C GLU A 55 13.79 -8.42 8.37
N ASP A 56 14.74 -9.02 9.09
CA ASP A 56 14.56 -9.49 10.49
C ASP A 56 14.64 -8.38 11.55
N GLU A 57 15.03 -7.17 11.15
CA GLU A 57 15.18 -6.02 12.05
C GLU A 57 14.22 -4.89 11.65
N PRO A 58 13.73 -4.08 12.62
CA PRO A 58 12.98 -2.88 12.27
C PRO A 58 13.84 -1.97 11.41
N PHE A 59 13.34 -1.66 10.21
CA PHE A 59 14.07 -0.83 9.26
C PHE A 59 14.20 0.62 9.74
N GLU A 60 15.44 1.11 9.85
CA GLU A 60 15.76 2.49 10.24
C GLU A 60 16.52 3.23 9.13
N TRP A 61 15.94 4.34 8.66
CA TRP A 61 16.48 5.14 7.57
C TRP A 61 17.88 5.71 7.86
N ASP A 62 18.14 6.19 9.07
CA ASP A 62 19.39 6.85 9.41
C ASP A 62 20.59 5.90 9.25
N SER A 63 20.50 4.70 9.81
CA SER A 63 21.51 3.65 9.69
C SER A 63 21.69 3.18 8.25
N PHE A 64 20.58 3.02 7.51
CA PHE A 64 20.62 2.60 6.11
C PHE A 64 21.31 3.64 5.21
N LEU A 65 21.01 4.92 5.37
CA LEU A 65 21.61 6.01 4.60
C LEU A 65 23.08 6.22 4.97
N GLU A 66 23.44 6.07 6.26
CA GLU A 66 24.83 6.12 6.68
C GLU A 66 25.67 5.01 6.05
N ARG A 67 25.13 3.78 5.97
CA ARG A 67 25.82 2.64 5.36
C ARG A 67 25.94 2.76 3.84
N THR A 68 24.87 3.13 3.16
CA THR A 68 24.80 3.17 1.68
C THR A 68 25.35 4.46 1.07
N LYS A 69 25.44 5.54 1.87
CA LYS A 69 25.78 6.89 1.42
C LYS A 69 24.81 7.46 0.37
N TYR A 70 23.61 6.90 0.27
CA TYR A 70 22.57 7.42 -0.61
C TYR A 70 22.02 8.76 -0.12
N THR A 71 21.52 9.55 -1.07
CA THR A 71 20.89 10.82 -0.79
C THR A 71 19.36 10.66 -0.86
N PRO A 72 18.61 11.02 0.18
CA PRO A 72 17.15 11.05 0.13
C PRO A 72 16.64 11.99 -0.95
N ALA A 73 15.57 11.59 -1.65
CA ALA A 73 14.86 12.50 -2.53
C ALA A 73 14.28 13.67 -1.71
N PRO A 74 14.43 14.93 -2.18
CA PRO A 74 13.89 16.10 -1.51
C PRO A 74 12.37 16.00 -1.24
N PRO A 75 11.87 16.41 -0.06
CA PRO A 75 10.45 16.31 0.29
C PRO A 75 9.48 17.01 -0.67
N HIS A 76 9.92 18.05 -1.39
CA HIS A 76 9.07 18.80 -2.32
C HIS A 76 8.76 18.07 -3.63
N PHE A 77 9.39 16.92 -3.89
CA PHE A 77 9.05 16.05 -5.03
C PHE A 77 7.85 15.13 -4.77
N PHE A 78 7.36 15.06 -3.53
CA PHE A 78 6.23 14.21 -3.14
C PHE A 78 4.95 15.06 -3.01
N ASP A 79 3.78 14.42 -2.99
CA ASP A 79 2.52 15.13 -2.71
C ASP A 79 2.60 15.79 -1.31
N GLN A 80 2.26 17.08 -1.25
CA GLN A 80 2.36 17.94 -0.06
C GLN A 80 1.08 17.93 0.79
N ALA A 81 0.11 17.08 0.48
CA ALA A 81 -1.09 16.91 1.28
C ALA A 81 -0.74 16.56 2.73
N THR A 82 -1.44 17.23 3.63
CA THR A 82 -1.25 17.15 5.08
C THR A 82 -2.41 16.41 5.73
N SER A 83 -2.26 16.04 7.00
CA SER A 83 -3.34 15.42 7.77
C SER A 83 -4.61 16.27 7.84
N SER A 84 -4.52 17.60 7.70
CA SER A 84 -5.69 18.48 7.66
C SER A 84 -6.51 18.39 6.36
N ASP A 85 -5.91 17.90 5.27
CA ASP A 85 -6.62 17.68 4.01
C ASP A 85 -7.47 16.40 4.04
N VAL A 86 -7.22 15.51 5.01
CA VAL A 86 -7.87 14.21 5.13
C VAL A 86 -9.18 14.34 5.91
N SER A 87 -10.30 14.16 5.21
CA SER A 87 -11.64 14.20 5.82
C SER A 87 -12.13 12.85 6.36
N PHE A 88 -11.42 11.76 6.05
CA PHE A 88 -11.76 10.42 6.53
C PHE A 88 -11.54 10.27 8.03
N LYS A 89 -12.41 9.52 8.69
CA LYS A 89 -12.34 9.18 10.11
C LYS A 89 -12.36 7.67 10.30
N VAL A 90 -11.69 7.21 11.34
CA VAL A 90 -11.73 5.80 11.76
C VAL A 90 -13.19 5.38 11.96
N GLY A 91 -13.54 4.23 11.40
CA GLY A 91 -14.88 3.66 11.46
C GLY A 91 -15.79 4.03 10.30
N MET A 92 -15.42 4.99 9.44
CA MET A 92 -16.18 5.29 8.21
C MET A 92 -16.23 4.07 7.30
N ARG A 93 -17.38 3.88 6.66
CA ARG A 93 -17.68 2.79 5.71
C ARG A 93 -17.50 3.28 4.29
N LEU A 94 -17.04 2.39 3.42
CA LEU A 94 -16.79 2.63 2.00
C LEU A 94 -16.84 1.31 1.23
N GLU A 95 -16.76 1.40 -0.09
CA GLU A 95 -16.46 0.28 -0.99
C GLU A 95 -15.01 0.46 -1.47
N ALA A 96 -14.24 -0.62 -1.54
CA ALA A 96 -12.82 -0.54 -1.92
C ALA A 96 -12.45 -1.64 -2.92
N ILE A 97 -11.68 -1.26 -3.94
CA ILE A 97 -11.11 -2.20 -4.92
C ILE A 97 -9.92 -2.89 -4.27
N ASP A 98 -9.85 -4.22 -4.38
CA ASP A 98 -8.71 -5.00 -3.88
C ASP A 98 -7.43 -4.65 -4.66
N GLN A 99 -6.35 -4.30 -3.96
CA GLN A 99 -5.10 -3.95 -4.62
C GLN A 99 -4.40 -5.12 -5.30
N ASN A 100 -4.65 -6.35 -4.85
CA ASN A 100 -4.11 -7.58 -5.41
C ASN A 100 -4.95 -8.05 -6.60
N GLU A 101 -6.28 -7.90 -6.49
CA GLU A 101 -7.25 -8.30 -7.52
C GLU A 101 -8.14 -7.12 -7.94
N LYS A 102 -7.62 -6.29 -8.86
CA LYS A 102 -8.25 -5.02 -9.29
C LYS A 102 -9.68 -5.13 -9.84
N ALA A 103 -10.17 -6.33 -10.14
CA ALA A 103 -11.52 -6.58 -10.61
C ALA A 103 -12.54 -6.78 -9.48
N ILE A 104 -12.08 -6.90 -8.23
CA ILE A 104 -12.93 -7.25 -7.08
C ILE A 104 -13.17 -6.02 -6.22
N LEU A 105 -14.44 -5.78 -5.91
CA LEU A 105 -14.91 -4.68 -5.08
C LEU A 105 -15.55 -5.23 -3.80
N TRP A 106 -15.10 -4.72 -2.65
CA TRP A 106 -15.49 -5.21 -1.34
C TRP A 106 -16.10 -4.11 -0.46
N PRO A 107 -17.09 -4.44 0.40
CA PRO A 107 -17.47 -3.58 1.51
C PRO A 107 -16.31 -3.48 2.51
N ALA A 108 -15.97 -2.26 2.90
CA ALA A 108 -14.78 -1.99 3.70
C ALA A 108 -15.00 -0.90 4.76
N LYS A 109 -13.98 -0.71 5.60
CA LYS A 109 -13.97 0.29 6.67
C LYS A 109 -12.59 0.92 6.80
N VAL A 110 -12.56 2.22 7.09
CA VAL A 110 -11.34 2.89 7.54
C VAL A 110 -10.97 2.39 8.94
N LYS A 111 -9.92 1.58 9.04
CA LYS A 111 -9.41 1.02 10.30
C LYS A 111 -8.48 1.99 11.02
N LYS A 112 -7.57 2.65 10.29
CA LYS A 112 -6.65 3.67 10.84
C LYS A 112 -6.44 4.80 9.83
N VAL A 113 -6.10 5.98 10.34
CA VAL A 113 -5.65 7.13 9.55
C VAL A 113 -4.22 7.45 9.98
N LYS A 114 -3.27 7.45 9.05
CA LYS A 114 -1.84 7.64 9.29
C LYS A 114 -1.29 8.71 8.33
N GLY A 115 -1.43 9.97 8.73
CA GLY A 115 -1.17 11.10 7.84
C GLY A 115 -2.19 11.08 6.70
N ARG A 116 -1.71 11.10 5.46
CA ARG A 116 -2.57 10.98 4.26
C ARG A 116 -2.95 9.54 3.88
N LEU A 117 -2.39 8.53 4.57
CA LEU A 117 -2.68 7.13 4.30
C LEU A 117 -3.83 6.61 5.17
N LEU A 118 -4.69 5.81 4.57
CA LEU A 118 -5.79 5.10 5.20
C LEU A 118 -5.45 3.62 5.25
N LEU A 119 -5.50 3.01 6.43
CA LEU A 119 -5.53 1.56 6.54
C LEU A 119 -6.98 1.11 6.41
N VAL A 120 -7.28 0.36 5.37
CA VAL A 120 -8.64 -0.09 5.04
C VAL A 120 -8.73 -1.58 5.33
N SER A 121 -9.76 -1.96 6.10
CA SER A 121 -10.08 -3.36 6.41
C SER A 121 -11.31 -3.79 5.62
N PHE A 122 -11.26 -4.97 5.03
CA PHE A 122 -12.37 -5.55 4.26
C PHE A 122 -13.29 -6.37 5.16
N ASP A 123 -14.60 -6.22 5.00
CA ASP A 123 -15.56 -6.89 5.87
C ASP A 123 -15.48 -8.42 5.71
N GLY A 124 -15.31 -9.11 6.84
CA GLY A 124 -15.16 -10.57 6.86
C GLY A 124 -13.72 -11.06 6.65
N TRP A 125 -12.77 -10.19 6.34
CA TRP A 125 -11.38 -10.60 6.16
C TRP A 125 -10.54 -10.37 7.42
N ALA A 126 -9.48 -11.17 7.57
CA ALA A 126 -8.54 -11.03 8.67
C ALA A 126 -7.65 -9.80 8.49
N GLU A 127 -7.06 -9.30 9.58
CA GLU A 127 -6.26 -8.07 9.56
C GLU A 127 -5.03 -8.14 8.65
N LYS A 128 -4.54 -9.34 8.33
CA LYS A 128 -3.42 -9.55 7.39
C LYS A 128 -3.73 -9.07 5.97
N PHE A 129 -5.03 -8.96 5.62
CA PHE A 129 -5.50 -8.48 4.33
C PHE A 129 -5.84 -6.98 4.33
N ASP A 130 -5.59 -6.27 5.42
CA ASP A 130 -5.78 -4.83 5.44
C ASP A 130 -4.79 -4.16 4.48
N GLN A 131 -5.29 -3.25 3.64
CA GLN A 131 -4.48 -2.57 2.62
C GLN A 131 -4.34 -1.07 2.94
N LEU A 132 -3.20 -0.49 2.57
CA LEU A 132 -2.94 0.95 2.70
C LEU A 132 -3.31 1.67 1.40
N PHE A 133 -4.11 2.73 1.54
CA PHE A 133 -4.51 3.58 0.43
C PHE A 133 -4.14 5.03 0.72
N ASP A 134 -3.77 5.78 -0.32
CA ASP A 134 -3.84 7.24 -0.23
C ASP A 134 -5.31 7.66 -0.09
N PHE A 135 -5.59 8.69 0.71
CA PHE A 135 -6.95 9.20 0.91
C PHE A 135 -7.63 9.72 -0.37
N ARG A 136 -6.85 10.00 -1.43
CA ARG A 136 -7.35 10.39 -2.76
C ARG A 136 -7.35 9.23 -3.76
N SER A 137 -7.09 8.01 -3.32
CA SER A 137 -7.08 6.84 -4.21
C SER A 137 -8.44 6.70 -4.90
N ASN A 138 -8.40 6.47 -6.21
CA ASN A 138 -9.56 6.14 -7.02
C ASN A 138 -10.11 4.72 -6.77
N GLU A 139 -9.40 3.94 -5.95
CA GLU A 139 -9.81 2.62 -5.50
C GLU A 139 -10.71 2.67 -4.25
N LEU A 140 -10.91 3.87 -3.67
CA LEU A 140 -11.81 4.10 -2.54
C LEU A 140 -13.09 4.77 -3.04
N LEU A 141 -14.22 4.10 -2.83
CA LEU A 141 -15.50 4.47 -3.41
C LEU A 141 -16.56 4.70 -2.32
N PRO A 142 -17.48 5.65 -2.50
CA PRO A 142 -18.55 5.87 -1.53
C PRO A 142 -19.49 4.65 -1.48
N CYS A 143 -20.12 4.42 -0.33
CA CYS A 143 -21.16 3.39 -0.24
C CYS A 143 -22.28 3.63 -1.26
N GLY A 144 -22.69 2.58 -1.96
CA GLY A 144 -23.68 2.61 -3.03
C GLY A 144 -23.09 2.82 -4.44
N TRP A 145 -21.77 2.95 -4.58
CA TRP A 145 -21.14 3.12 -5.89
C TRP A 145 -21.38 1.89 -6.78
N ALA A 146 -21.16 0.68 -6.25
CA ALA A 146 -21.37 -0.57 -6.98
C ALA A 146 -22.80 -0.68 -7.53
N GLU A 147 -23.79 -0.38 -6.69
CA GLU A 147 -25.20 -0.37 -7.07
C GLU A 147 -25.46 0.64 -8.19
N MET A 148 -24.92 1.85 -8.07
CA MET A 148 -25.11 2.94 -9.03
C MET A 148 -24.58 2.60 -10.43
N VAL A 149 -23.47 1.86 -10.53
CA VAL A 149 -22.85 1.49 -11.81
C VAL A 149 -23.16 0.06 -12.25
N GLU A 150 -24.07 -0.63 -11.55
CA GLU A 150 -24.42 -2.04 -11.77
C GLU A 150 -23.21 -2.99 -11.72
N HIS A 151 -22.23 -2.66 -10.87
CA HIS A 151 -21.07 -3.52 -10.62
C HIS A 151 -21.35 -4.47 -9.44
N ALA A 152 -20.79 -5.68 -9.50
CA ALA A 152 -20.90 -6.62 -8.39
C ALA A 152 -20.13 -6.13 -7.17
N LEU A 153 -20.80 -6.08 -6.02
CA LEU A 153 -20.18 -5.91 -4.70
C LEU A 153 -20.11 -7.28 -4.03
N GLN A 154 -18.92 -7.67 -3.56
CA GLN A 154 -18.74 -8.96 -2.92
C GLN A 154 -19.47 -9.03 -1.57
N ALA A 155 -20.05 -10.20 -1.28
CA ALA A 155 -20.62 -10.47 0.03
C ALA A 155 -19.51 -10.82 1.03
N PRO A 156 -19.48 -10.25 2.24
CA PRO A 156 -18.53 -10.64 3.27
C PRO A 156 -18.56 -12.15 3.51
N PRO A 157 -17.41 -12.85 3.55
CA PRO A 157 -17.38 -14.26 3.83
C PRO A 157 -17.99 -14.57 5.21
N ALA A 158 -18.73 -15.68 5.29
CA ALA A 158 -19.32 -16.12 6.56
C ALA A 158 -18.22 -16.55 7.54
N LYS A 159 -18.32 -16.13 8.81
CA LYS A 159 -17.34 -16.39 9.90
C LYS A 159 -16.90 -17.85 10.08
N ARG A 160 -17.65 -18.81 9.52
CA ARG A 160 -17.43 -20.26 9.68
C ARG A 160 -16.72 -20.92 8.47
N GLY A 161 -16.61 -20.23 7.33
CA GLY A 161 -15.86 -20.71 6.15
C GLY A 161 -14.39 -20.27 6.13
N MET A 162 -13.98 -19.42 7.08
CA MET A 162 -12.72 -18.68 7.07
C MET A 162 -11.47 -19.54 7.30
N ALA A 163 -11.57 -20.65 8.03
CA ALA A 163 -10.41 -21.53 8.22
C ALA A 163 -9.95 -22.14 6.89
N LYS A 164 -10.89 -22.51 6.01
CA LYS A 164 -10.56 -23.21 4.76
C LYS A 164 -9.90 -22.33 3.70
N LEU A 165 -10.41 -21.12 3.49
CA LEU A 165 -9.84 -20.21 2.47
C LEU A 165 -8.49 -19.63 2.91
N GLN A 166 -8.29 -19.46 4.23
CA GLN A 166 -7.02 -18.99 4.78
C GLN A 166 -5.91 -20.05 4.72
N ASP A 167 -6.28 -21.33 4.87
CA ASP A 167 -5.36 -22.46 4.71
C ASP A 167 -5.01 -22.68 3.23
N GLU A 168 -5.97 -22.53 2.30
CA GLU A 168 -5.74 -22.71 0.85
C GLU A 168 -4.83 -21.63 0.24
N GLU A 169 -4.99 -20.33 0.57
CA GLU A 169 -4.07 -19.27 0.13
C GLU A 169 -2.66 -19.41 0.75
N ALA A 170 -2.56 -19.84 2.02
CA ALA A 170 -1.27 -20.04 2.66
C ALA A 170 -0.48 -21.22 2.03
N THR A 171 -1.19 -22.27 1.59
CA THR A 171 -0.55 -23.39 0.89
C THR A 171 -0.13 -23.05 -0.55
N ASP A 172 -0.83 -22.13 -1.22
CA ASP A 172 -0.45 -21.69 -2.57
C ASP A 172 0.79 -20.78 -2.56
N ASP A 173 0.93 -19.92 -1.54
CA ASP A 173 2.15 -19.12 -1.32
C ASP A 173 3.36 -20.02 -0.98
N GLU A 174 3.20 -21.04 -0.13
CA GLU A 174 4.27 -22.00 0.18
C GLU A 174 4.67 -22.89 -1.02
N ALA A 175 3.73 -23.19 -1.92
CA ALA A 175 3.99 -24.02 -3.11
C ALA A 175 4.67 -23.28 -4.27
N MET A 176 4.74 -21.95 -4.24
CA MET A 176 5.49 -21.14 -5.21
C MET A 176 6.94 -20.84 -4.77
N GLU A 177 7.31 -21.20 -3.54
CA GLU A 177 8.66 -20.99 -2.98
C GLU A 177 9.57 -22.24 -3.05
N GLU A 178 9.09 -23.38 -3.57
CA GLU A 178 9.88 -24.61 -3.85
C GLU A 178 10.20 -24.82 -5.35
#